data_AF-Q9VJZ1-F1
#
_entry.id   AF-Q9VJZ1-F1
#
_cell.length_a   1.000
_cell.length_b   1.000
_cell.length_c   1.000
_cell.angle_alpha   90.00
_cell.angle_beta   90.00
_cell.angle_gamma   90.00
#
_symmetry.space_group_name_H-M   'P 1'
#
loop_
_entity.id
_entity.type
_entity.pdbx_description
1 polymer ?
#
loop_
_entity_poly.entity_id
_entity_poly.type
_entity_poly.pdbx_seq_one_letter_code
_entity_poly.pdbx_strand_id
1 'polypeptide(L)'
;MWITGQFVFLLLVALVAAKSKTSAVQDDIAEYKDFKKLLRTKNNVLALYVTSAKSAAAELKIFREAAEAIRGTGTMLLLDCGQQDRKKLCKKLKVSPDPYAIKHYKDGDFHKDYDRQLSVSSMITFMRDPSGDLPWEEDPAGKDVLHFSDAASFTKHLRKDIRPMLVMFYVPWCGFCKKMKPEYGKASTELKTKGGYILAAMNVERQENAPIRKMFNITGFPTLIYFENGKLRFTYEGENNKEALVSFMLNPNAKPTPKPKEPEWSADTNSEIVHLTSQGFEPALKDEKSALVMFYAPWCGHCKRMKPEYEKAALEMKQKKIPGLLAALDATKEPSIAEKYKVKGYPTVKFFSNGVFKFEVNVREASKIVEFMRDPKEPPPPPPPEKSWEEEEDSKEVLFLDDDNFSSTLKRKKHALVMFYAPWCGHCKHTKPEFTAAATALQDDPRIAFVAIDCTKLAALCAKYNVRGYPTILYFSYLKTKLDYNGGRTSKDFIAYMNNPPTSADRTEL
;
A
#
# COMPACT_ATOMS: atom_id res chain seq x y z
N MET A 1 -24.40 63.42 36.10
CA MET A 1 -24.39 62.52 34.92
C MET A 1 -23.45 61.38 35.24
N TRP A 2 -23.98 60.16 35.33
CA TRP A 2 -23.28 58.98 35.84
C TRP A 2 -22.18 58.50 34.89
N ILE A 3 -20.94 58.50 35.38
CA ILE A 3 -19.77 57.87 34.77
C ILE A 3 -19.52 56.58 35.55
N THR A 4 -20.22 55.49 35.22
CA THR A 4 -19.88 54.13 35.67
C THR A 4 -20.66 53.12 34.83
N GLY A 5 -20.07 52.61 33.75
CA GLY A 5 -20.74 51.57 32.97
C GLY A 5 -20.03 50.97 31.76
N GLN A 6 -18.74 51.27 31.52
CA GLN A 6 -18.08 50.87 30.28
C GLN A 6 -17.06 49.71 30.40
N PHE A 7 -17.03 48.98 31.52
CA PHE A 7 -16.06 47.88 31.72
C PHE A 7 -16.64 46.45 31.67
N VAL A 8 -17.92 46.25 31.33
CA VAL A 8 -18.52 44.90 31.29
C VAL A 8 -18.63 44.32 29.87
N PHE A 9 -18.34 45.09 28.80
CA PHE A 9 -18.55 44.61 27.42
C PHE A 9 -17.33 43.96 26.73
N LEU A 10 -16.23 43.73 27.45
CA LEU A 10 -15.01 43.12 26.88
C LEU A 10 -14.73 41.67 27.34
N LEU A 11 -15.73 41.03 27.98
CA LEU A 11 -15.70 39.59 28.30
C LEU A 11 -16.53 38.73 27.33
N LEU A 12 -16.89 39.27 26.16
CA LEU A 12 -17.35 38.50 24.99
C LEU A 12 -16.18 38.05 24.10
N VAL A 13 -14.96 38.00 24.65
CA VAL A 13 -13.82 37.32 24.03
C VAL A 13 -13.99 35.83 24.23
N ALA A 14 -14.20 35.13 23.13
CA ALA A 14 -13.93 33.71 22.96
C ALA A 14 -14.87 32.71 23.67
N LEU A 15 -16.19 32.88 23.51
CA LEU A 15 -17.03 31.73 23.13
C LEU A 15 -16.73 31.41 21.65
N VAL A 16 -15.46 31.06 21.37
CA VAL A 16 -15.15 30.20 20.24
C VAL A 16 -15.97 28.97 20.52
N ALA A 17 -17.06 28.79 19.76
CA ALA A 17 -17.86 27.59 19.77
C ALA A 17 -16.89 26.42 19.87
N ALA A 18 -16.81 25.84 21.06
CA ALA A 18 -16.08 24.61 21.28
C ALA A 18 -16.87 23.62 20.43
N LYS A 19 -16.45 23.48 19.16
CA LYS A 19 -16.96 22.46 18.26
C LYS A 19 -16.90 21.20 19.10
N SER A 20 -18.07 20.72 19.53
CA SER A 20 -18.20 19.42 20.15
C SER A 20 -17.43 18.49 19.22
N LYS A 21 -16.26 18.04 19.66
CA LYS A 21 -15.45 17.14 18.87
C LYS A 21 -16.25 15.86 18.88
N THR A 22 -17.07 15.66 17.85
CA THR A 22 -17.69 14.36 17.57
C THR A 22 -16.62 13.31 17.73
N SER A 23 -16.90 12.26 18.49
CA SER A 23 -15.94 11.17 18.72
C SER A 23 -15.39 10.65 17.38
N ALA A 24 -14.09 10.36 17.29
CA ALA A 24 -13.54 9.66 16.12
C ALA A 24 -13.97 8.19 16.06
N VAL A 25 -14.39 7.63 17.20
CA VAL A 25 -14.97 6.30 17.29
C VAL A 25 -16.48 6.42 17.11
N GLN A 26 -17.02 5.66 16.17
CA GLN A 26 -18.46 5.50 16.04
C GLN A 26 -18.97 4.55 17.12
N ASP A 27 -20.01 4.94 17.83
CA ASP A 27 -20.57 4.16 18.94
C ASP A 27 -22.10 4.24 19.00
N ASP A 28 -22.77 4.63 17.93
CA ASP A 28 -24.23 4.81 17.83
C ASP A 28 -24.97 3.62 17.18
N ILE A 29 -24.26 2.55 16.79
CA ILE A 29 -24.86 1.38 16.14
C ILE A 29 -25.41 0.39 17.17
N ALA A 30 -26.74 0.26 17.23
CA ALA A 30 -27.43 -0.74 18.05
C ALA A 30 -28.15 -1.82 17.23
N GLU A 31 -28.47 -1.55 15.95
CA GLU A 31 -29.22 -2.47 15.10
C GLU A 31 -28.37 -3.14 14.01
N TYR A 32 -28.77 -4.35 13.62
CA TYR A 32 -28.09 -5.11 12.56
C TYR A 32 -28.18 -4.44 11.19
N LYS A 33 -29.30 -3.75 10.90
CA LYS A 33 -29.49 -3.04 9.65
C LYS A 33 -28.49 -1.89 9.51
N ASP A 34 -28.27 -1.14 10.59
CA ASP A 34 -27.31 -0.03 10.60
C ASP A 34 -25.87 -0.52 10.53
N PHE A 35 -25.57 -1.64 11.20
CA PHE A 35 -24.27 -2.30 11.05
C PHE A 35 -24.00 -2.71 9.59
N LYS A 36 -24.97 -3.37 8.92
CA LYS A 36 -24.83 -3.72 7.49
C LYS A 36 -24.75 -2.49 6.59
N LYS A 37 -25.49 -1.43 6.91
CA LYS A 37 -25.40 -0.14 6.20
C LYS A 37 -24.00 0.45 6.33
N LEU A 38 -23.40 0.44 7.53
CA LEU A 38 -22.04 0.89 7.76
C LEU A 38 -21.04 0.11 6.89
N LEU A 39 -21.10 -1.22 6.91
CA LEU A 39 -20.19 -2.05 6.11
C LEU A 39 -20.35 -1.82 4.60
N ARG A 40 -21.56 -1.51 4.13
CA ARG A 40 -21.81 -1.16 2.72
C ARG A 40 -21.23 0.20 2.33
N THR A 41 -21.14 1.14 3.26
CA THR A 41 -20.68 2.52 3.00
C THR A 41 -19.21 2.74 3.31
N LYS A 42 -18.63 1.89 4.17
CA LYS A 42 -17.26 1.97 4.65
C LYS A 42 -16.49 0.72 4.27
N ASN A 43 -15.38 0.91 3.56
CA ASN A 43 -14.59 -0.17 2.98
C ASN A 43 -13.55 -0.76 3.94
N ASN A 44 -13.29 -0.05 5.05
CA ASN A 44 -12.25 -0.37 6.02
C ASN A 44 -12.76 -0.01 7.42
N VAL A 45 -13.23 -1.02 8.15
CA VAL A 45 -13.86 -0.86 9.46
C VAL A 45 -13.18 -1.77 10.47
N LEU A 46 -12.65 -1.21 11.55
CA LEU A 46 -12.19 -1.98 12.70
C LEU A 46 -13.19 -1.80 13.83
N ALA A 47 -13.78 -2.90 14.29
CA ALA A 47 -14.78 -2.89 15.34
C ALA A 47 -14.21 -3.49 16.63
N LEU A 48 -14.24 -2.71 17.71
CA LEU A 48 -13.96 -3.14 19.07
C LEU A 48 -15.29 -3.51 19.75
N TYR A 49 -15.40 -4.78 20.11
CA TYR A 49 -16.48 -5.33 20.92
C TYR A 49 -15.99 -5.45 22.35
N VAL A 50 -16.77 -4.98 23.33
CA VAL A 50 -16.41 -5.07 24.75
C VAL A 50 -17.57 -5.66 25.54
N THR A 51 -17.28 -6.37 26.63
CA THR A 51 -18.30 -6.82 27.59
C THR A 51 -18.92 -5.64 28.32
N SER A 52 -18.10 -4.63 28.63
CA SER A 52 -18.52 -3.30 29.07
C SER A 52 -17.39 -2.31 28.82
N ALA A 53 -17.71 -1.02 28.68
CA ALA A 53 -16.67 0.02 28.58
C ALA A 53 -15.67 0.01 29.76
N LYS A 54 -16.10 -0.44 30.94
CA LYS A 54 -15.24 -0.53 32.14
C LYS A 54 -14.30 -1.73 32.12
N SER A 55 -14.72 -2.88 31.59
CA SER A 55 -13.93 -4.12 31.61
C SER A 55 -12.75 -4.11 30.63
N ALA A 56 -12.75 -3.19 29.67
CA ALA A 56 -11.69 -3.03 28.66
C ALA A 56 -11.28 -1.54 28.52
N ALA A 57 -11.16 -0.84 29.65
CA ALA A 57 -10.92 0.61 29.66
C ALA A 57 -9.56 1.00 29.06
N ALA A 58 -8.53 0.18 29.25
CA ALA A 58 -7.20 0.41 28.69
C ALA A 58 -7.21 0.26 27.16
N GLU A 59 -7.84 -0.80 26.66
CA GLU A 59 -7.98 -1.09 25.24
C GLU A 59 -8.84 -0.01 24.56
N LEU A 60 -9.93 0.40 25.19
CA LEU A 60 -10.79 1.46 24.70
C LEU A 60 -10.06 2.81 24.58
N LYS A 61 -9.14 3.12 25.50
CA LYS A 61 -8.30 4.32 25.41
C LYS A 61 -7.39 4.27 24.18
N ILE A 62 -6.69 3.15 23.98
CA ILE A 62 -5.82 2.92 22.81
C ILE A 62 -6.63 3.02 21.52
N PHE A 63 -7.79 2.38 21.49
CA PHE A 63 -8.69 2.35 20.33
C PHE A 63 -9.16 3.75 19.95
N ARG A 64 -9.51 4.60 20.93
CA ARG A 64 -9.91 6.00 20.69
C ARG A 64 -8.76 6.86 20.17
N GLU A 65 -7.56 6.71 20.73
CA GLU A 65 -6.37 7.44 20.26
C GLU A 65 -6.00 7.04 18.82
N ALA A 66 -6.08 5.74 18.49
CA ALA A 66 -5.88 5.26 17.13
C ALA A 66 -6.96 5.78 16.16
N ALA A 67 -8.23 5.82 16.57
CA ALA A 67 -9.34 6.34 15.77
C ALA A 67 -9.14 7.80 15.37
N GLU A 68 -8.64 8.63 16.28
CA GLU A 68 -8.29 10.02 15.98
C GLU A 68 -7.19 10.13 14.92
N ALA A 69 -6.18 9.27 14.97
CA ALA A 69 -5.09 9.27 14.01
C ALA A 69 -5.49 8.79 12.60
N ILE A 70 -6.40 7.80 12.50
CA ILE A 70 -6.86 7.23 11.22
C ILE A 70 -8.11 7.92 10.66
N ARG A 71 -8.58 8.98 11.30
CA ARG A 71 -9.77 9.74 10.88
C ARG A 71 -9.71 10.08 9.38
N GLY A 72 -10.76 9.72 8.65
CA GLY A 72 -10.85 9.90 7.19
C GLY A 72 -10.17 8.81 6.32
N THR A 73 -9.35 7.92 6.89
CA THR A 73 -8.80 6.74 6.16
C THR A 73 -9.53 5.44 6.44
N GLY A 74 -10.15 5.34 7.61
CA GLY A 74 -10.84 4.15 8.07
C GLY A 74 -11.91 4.53 9.08
N THR A 75 -12.72 3.55 9.44
CA THR A 75 -13.76 3.71 10.45
C THR A 75 -13.43 2.81 11.64
N MET A 76 -13.48 3.37 12.84
CA MET A 76 -13.34 2.60 14.07
C MET A 76 -14.65 2.62 14.84
N LEU A 77 -15.22 1.45 15.08
CA LEU A 77 -16.53 1.24 15.66
C LEU A 77 -16.39 0.61 17.05
N LEU A 78 -17.15 1.09 18.03
CA LEU A 78 -17.26 0.51 19.37
C LEU A 78 -18.65 -0.09 19.57
N LEU A 79 -18.69 -1.35 20.00
CA LEU A 79 -19.90 -2.06 20.38
C LEU A 79 -19.77 -2.61 21.81
N ASP A 80 -20.48 -2.00 22.76
CA ASP A 80 -20.62 -2.52 24.12
C ASP A 80 -21.69 -3.61 24.15
N CYS A 81 -21.27 -4.87 24.21
CA CYS A 81 -22.16 -6.03 24.20
C CYS A 81 -22.87 -6.28 25.54
N GLY A 82 -22.48 -5.56 26.60
CA GLY A 82 -23.15 -5.58 27.90
C GLY A 82 -24.41 -4.71 27.93
N GLN A 83 -24.48 -3.68 27.08
CA GLN A 83 -25.66 -2.83 26.94
C GLN A 83 -26.83 -3.61 26.31
N GLN A 84 -28.04 -3.41 26.84
CA GLN A 84 -29.22 -4.21 26.51
C GLN A 84 -29.63 -4.12 25.03
N ASP A 85 -29.50 -2.94 24.44
CA ASP A 85 -29.78 -2.64 23.03
C ASP A 85 -28.79 -3.33 22.08
N ARG A 86 -27.49 -3.33 22.42
CA ARG A 86 -26.41 -3.91 21.60
C ARG A 86 -26.18 -5.40 21.85
N LYS A 87 -26.61 -5.95 22.98
CA LYS A 87 -26.50 -7.38 23.30
C LYS A 87 -27.10 -8.27 22.22
N LYS A 88 -28.25 -7.87 21.64
CA LYS A 88 -28.89 -8.58 20.52
C LYS A 88 -28.04 -8.51 19.24
N LEU A 89 -27.47 -7.35 18.95
CA LEU A 89 -26.57 -7.14 17.81
C LEU A 89 -25.32 -8.03 17.93
N CYS A 90 -24.62 -8.01 19.06
CA CYS A 90 -23.43 -8.84 19.27
C CYS A 90 -23.74 -10.34 19.12
N LYS A 91 -24.86 -10.82 19.68
CA LYS A 91 -25.33 -12.20 19.48
C LYS A 91 -25.55 -12.53 18.01
N LYS A 92 -26.20 -11.64 17.25
CA LYS A 92 -26.46 -11.84 15.81
C LYS A 92 -25.17 -11.81 14.98
N LEU A 93 -24.19 -11.01 15.40
CA LEU A 93 -22.84 -10.97 14.81
C LEU A 93 -21.96 -12.14 15.28
N LYS A 94 -22.47 -13.02 16.15
CA LYS A 94 -21.75 -14.16 16.76
C LYS A 94 -20.46 -13.71 17.45
N VAL A 95 -20.52 -12.59 18.18
CA VAL A 95 -19.40 -12.06 18.96
C VAL A 95 -19.70 -12.16 20.46
N SER A 96 -18.80 -12.79 21.20
CA SER A 96 -18.79 -12.88 22.65
C SER A 96 -17.44 -12.36 23.17
N PRO A 97 -17.30 -11.05 23.42
CA PRO A 97 -16.03 -10.48 23.89
C PRO A 97 -15.67 -11.00 25.29
N ASP A 98 -14.39 -11.21 25.58
CA ASP A 98 -13.88 -11.56 26.93
C ASP A 98 -12.46 -11.01 27.17
N PRO A 99 -12.29 -9.88 27.88
CA PRO A 99 -13.31 -8.86 28.11
C PRO A 99 -13.60 -8.04 26.83
N TYR A 100 -12.81 -8.22 25.76
CA TYR A 100 -12.97 -7.58 24.47
C TYR A 100 -12.75 -8.56 23.30
N ALA A 101 -13.16 -8.15 22.09
CA ALA A 101 -12.77 -8.76 20.83
C ALA A 101 -12.64 -7.65 19.78
N ILE A 102 -11.65 -7.72 18.91
CA ILE A 102 -11.47 -6.73 17.83
C ILE A 102 -11.56 -7.45 16.49
N LYS A 103 -12.49 -7.02 15.64
CA LYS A 103 -12.72 -7.62 14.31
C LYS A 103 -12.59 -6.57 13.23
N HIS A 104 -11.92 -6.91 12.13
CA HIS A 104 -11.82 -6.07 10.96
C HIS A 104 -12.79 -6.52 9.87
N TYR A 105 -13.41 -5.55 9.21
CA TYR A 105 -14.29 -5.72 8.08
C TYR A 105 -13.74 -4.92 6.91
N LYS A 106 -13.69 -5.57 5.74
CA LYS A 106 -13.16 -5.00 4.51
C LYS A 106 -14.19 -5.19 3.41
N ASP A 107 -14.45 -4.12 2.66
CA ASP A 107 -15.30 -4.16 1.47
C ASP A 107 -16.71 -4.75 1.69
N GLY A 108 -17.28 -4.54 2.88
CA GLY A 108 -18.63 -5.02 3.24
C GLY A 108 -18.68 -6.33 4.02
N ASP A 109 -17.57 -7.06 4.07
CA ASP A 109 -17.48 -8.40 4.64
C ASP A 109 -16.49 -8.49 5.80
N PHE A 110 -16.64 -9.53 6.62
CA PHE A 110 -15.65 -9.85 7.64
C PHE A 110 -14.33 -10.21 6.95
N HIS A 111 -13.25 -9.57 7.39
CA HIS A 111 -11.92 -9.82 6.87
C HIS A 111 -11.15 -10.78 7.77
N LYS A 112 -10.87 -10.35 9.00
CA LYS A 112 -10.14 -11.14 10.01
C LYS A 112 -10.29 -10.55 11.39
N ASP A 113 -9.92 -11.32 12.40
CA ASP A 113 -9.71 -10.80 13.75
C ASP A 113 -8.42 -9.96 13.80
N TYR A 114 -8.41 -8.93 14.64
CA TYR A 114 -7.21 -8.13 14.86
C TYR A 114 -6.15 -8.99 15.53
N ASP A 115 -5.00 -9.08 14.87
CA ASP A 115 -3.94 -10.05 15.14
C ASP A 115 -2.60 -9.39 15.49
N ARG A 116 -2.64 -8.12 15.89
CA ARG A 116 -1.45 -7.31 16.18
C ARG A 116 -1.42 -6.82 17.62
N GLN A 117 -0.32 -6.18 18.03
CA GLN A 117 -0.20 -5.62 19.37
C GLN A 117 -1.28 -4.59 19.65
N LEU A 118 -1.76 -4.54 20.90
CA LEU A 118 -2.65 -3.48 21.37
C LEU A 118 -1.84 -2.21 21.65
N SER A 119 -1.54 -1.47 20.60
CA SER A 119 -0.93 -0.14 20.68
C SER A 119 -1.49 0.78 19.60
N VAL A 120 -1.42 2.09 19.85
CA VAL A 120 -1.91 3.11 18.90
C VAL A 120 -1.21 2.97 17.54
N SER A 121 0.11 2.86 17.56
CA SER A 121 0.93 2.71 16.34
C SER A 121 0.61 1.43 15.56
N SER A 122 0.38 0.31 16.26
CA SER A 122 0.03 -0.96 15.62
C SER A 122 -1.34 -0.92 14.97
N MET A 123 -2.34 -0.36 15.66
CA MET A 123 -3.68 -0.16 15.11
C MET A 123 -3.66 0.79 13.91
N ILE A 124 -2.91 1.89 13.96
CA ILE A 124 -2.76 2.79 12.80
C ILE A 124 -2.13 2.06 11.61
N THR A 125 -1.06 1.30 11.85
CA THR A 125 -0.37 0.55 10.80
C THR A 125 -1.27 -0.54 10.21
N PHE A 126 -2.06 -1.20 11.06
CA PHE A 126 -3.09 -2.15 10.64
C PHE A 126 -4.14 -1.48 9.77
N MET A 127 -4.71 -0.36 10.19
CA MET A 127 -5.76 0.32 9.44
C MET A 127 -5.26 0.87 8.09
N ARG A 128 -3.97 1.17 7.96
CA ARG A 128 -3.35 1.57 6.69
C ARG A 128 -3.19 0.40 5.73
N ASP A 129 -2.82 -0.77 6.23
CA ASP A 129 -2.68 -2.01 5.45
C ASP A 129 -3.15 -3.24 6.26
N PRO A 130 -4.47 -3.51 6.28
CA PRO A 130 -5.03 -4.60 7.07
C PRO A 130 -4.66 -5.99 6.52
N SER A 131 -4.34 -6.06 5.23
CA SER A 131 -3.94 -7.29 4.53
C SER A 131 -2.42 -7.50 4.55
N GLY A 132 -1.66 -6.50 5.00
CA GLY A 132 -0.22 -6.57 5.17
C GLY A 132 0.21 -7.51 6.29
N ASP A 133 1.42 -8.04 6.14
CA ASP A 133 2.09 -8.87 7.14
C ASP A 133 2.20 -8.14 8.50
N LEU A 134 2.41 -8.92 9.56
CA LEU A 134 2.77 -8.39 10.88
C LEU A 134 4.00 -7.45 10.74
N PRO A 135 3.96 -6.23 11.31
CA PRO A 135 5.12 -5.35 11.37
C PRO A 135 6.29 -6.08 12.03
N TRP A 136 7.50 -5.90 11.50
CA TRP A 136 8.64 -6.70 11.97
C TRP A 136 9.04 -6.38 13.40
N GLU A 137 8.79 -5.14 13.83
CA GLU A 137 8.95 -4.70 15.22
C GLU A 137 8.05 -5.44 16.22
N GLU A 138 6.99 -6.12 15.74
CA GLU A 138 6.10 -6.93 16.56
C GLU A 138 6.38 -8.44 16.44
N ASP A 139 7.26 -8.84 15.52
CA ASP A 139 7.63 -10.22 15.28
C ASP A 139 8.62 -10.70 16.36
N PRO A 140 8.32 -11.78 17.10
CA PRO A 140 9.25 -12.36 18.07
C PRO A 140 10.63 -12.71 17.49
N ALA A 141 10.71 -13.04 16.19
CA ALA A 141 11.97 -13.32 15.52
C ALA A 141 12.88 -12.09 15.41
N GLY A 142 12.30 -10.88 15.48
CA GLY A 142 13.01 -9.60 15.43
C GLY A 142 13.24 -8.93 16.79
N LYS A 143 12.92 -9.57 17.92
CA LYS A 143 12.87 -8.92 19.26
C LYS A 143 14.13 -8.16 19.69
N ASP A 144 15.31 -8.58 19.22
CA ASP A 144 16.60 -7.95 19.57
C ASP A 144 17.10 -7.00 18.48
N VAL A 145 16.37 -6.84 17.37
CA VAL A 145 16.68 -5.88 16.31
C VAL A 145 16.17 -4.50 16.75
N LEU A 146 17.01 -3.47 16.63
CA LEU A 146 16.60 -2.11 16.91
C LEU A 146 15.78 -1.55 15.74
N HIS A 147 14.50 -1.22 15.97
CA HIS A 147 13.64 -0.65 14.94
C HIS A 147 13.58 0.88 15.02
N PHE A 148 13.87 1.56 13.91
CA PHE A 148 13.69 3.00 13.78
C PHE A 148 12.35 3.33 13.13
N SER A 149 11.50 4.09 13.83
CA SER A 149 10.18 4.49 13.35
C SER A 149 10.24 5.54 12.25
N ASP A 150 11.16 6.49 12.40
CA ASP A 150 11.26 7.72 11.60
C ASP A 150 12.72 8.21 11.45
N ALA A 151 12.94 9.12 10.51
CA ALA A 151 14.25 9.71 10.22
C ALA A 151 14.89 10.43 11.42
N ALA A 152 14.08 11.04 12.29
CA ALA A 152 14.56 11.80 13.43
C ALA A 152 15.12 10.87 14.52
N SER A 153 14.42 9.77 14.82
CA SER A 153 14.85 8.73 15.76
C SER A 153 16.18 8.11 15.33
N PHE A 154 16.33 7.82 14.03
CA PHE A 154 17.53 7.29 13.43
C PHE A 154 18.72 8.25 13.53
N THR A 155 18.54 9.50 13.09
CA THR A 155 19.58 10.53 13.12
C THR A 155 19.98 10.90 14.55
N LYS A 156 19.04 10.85 15.50
CA LYS A 156 19.33 11.03 16.92
C LYS A 156 20.14 9.87 17.48
N HIS A 157 19.83 8.64 17.10
CA HIS A 157 20.55 7.45 17.57
C HIS A 157 22.00 7.44 17.08
N LEU A 158 22.23 7.69 15.78
CA LEU A 158 23.59 7.79 15.21
C LEU A 158 24.50 8.79 15.93
N ARG A 159 23.94 9.85 16.53
CA ARG A 159 24.71 10.85 17.30
C ARG A 159 24.98 10.45 18.75
N LYS A 160 24.15 9.59 19.33
CA LYS A 160 24.20 9.24 20.76
C LYS A 160 24.89 7.91 21.03
N ASP A 161 24.76 6.97 20.11
CA ASP A 161 25.29 5.62 20.23
C ASP A 161 26.31 5.38 19.12
N ILE A 162 27.58 5.36 19.52
CA ILE A 162 28.71 5.24 18.60
C ILE A 162 29.11 3.79 18.34
N ARG A 163 28.40 2.82 18.95
CA ARG A 163 28.66 1.39 18.74
C ARG A 163 28.57 1.03 17.25
N PRO A 164 29.40 0.08 16.78
CA PRO A 164 29.25 -0.53 15.47
C PRO A 164 27.81 -0.97 15.22
N MET A 165 27.21 -0.44 14.15
CA MET A 165 25.81 -0.68 13.83
C MET A 165 25.65 -1.07 12.37
N LEU A 166 24.93 -2.15 12.11
CA LEU A 166 24.48 -2.52 10.78
C LEU A 166 22.97 -2.28 10.69
N VAL A 167 22.55 -1.53 9.68
CA VAL A 167 21.15 -1.12 9.51
C VAL A 167 20.59 -1.76 8.25
N MET A 168 19.54 -2.58 8.38
CA MET A 168 18.79 -3.09 7.24
C MET A 168 17.68 -2.11 6.87
N PHE A 169 17.85 -1.45 5.72
CA PHE A 169 16.81 -0.67 5.08
C PHE A 169 15.95 -1.60 4.21
N TYR A 170 14.66 -1.64 4.52
CA TYR A 170 13.74 -2.59 3.89
C TYR A 170 12.38 -1.96 3.62
N VAL A 171 11.56 -2.71 2.88
CA VAL A 171 10.15 -2.43 2.64
C VAL A 171 9.32 -3.69 2.93
N PRO A 172 8.08 -3.60 3.43
CA PRO A 172 7.33 -4.78 3.89
C PRO A 172 7.03 -5.81 2.81
N TRP A 173 6.79 -5.36 1.57
CA TRP A 173 6.46 -6.20 0.42
C TRP A 173 7.66 -6.91 -0.21
N CYS A 174 8.88 -6.63 0.24
CA CYS A 174 10.12 -7.18 -0.33
C CYS A 174 10.35 -8.65 0.08
N GLY A 175 10.25 -9.58 -0.88
CA GLY A 175 10.44 -11.01 -0.62
C GLY A 175 11.84 -11.38 -0.11
N PHE A 176 12.90 -10.71 -0.58
CA PHE A 176 14.27 -10.93 -0.08
C PHE A 176 14.42 -10.49 1.38
N CYS A 177 13.80 -9.37 1.73
CA CYS A 177 13.77 -8.85 3.08
C CYS A 177 13.08 -9.85 4.01
N LYS A 178 11.91 -10.36 3.63
CA LYS A 178 11.19 -11.40 4.40
C LYS A 178 12.04 -12.64 4.66
N LYS A 179 12.79 -13.12 3.67
CA LYS A 179 13.70 -14.27 3.83
C LYS A 179 14.88 -13.98 4.76
N MET A 180 15.38 -12.74 4.77
CA MET A 180 16.53 -12.34 5.57
C MET A 180 16.19 -12.03 7.03
N LYS A 181 14.96 -11.56 7.30
CA LYS A 181 14.51 -11.17 8.65
C LYS A 181 14.82 -12.21 9.75
N PRO A 182 14.55 -13.52 9.58
CA PRO A 182 14.85 -14.51 10.63
C PRO A 182 16.34 -14.64 10.90
N GLU A 183 17.17 -14.65 9.86
CA GLU A 183 18.63 -14.76 10.00
C GLU A 183 19.23 -13.50 10.64
N TYR A 184 18.75 -12.33 10.23
CA TYR A 184 19.13 -11.04 10.81
C TYR A 184 18.72 -10.93 12.28
N GLY A 185 17.52 -11.42 12.63
CA GLY A 185 17.03 -11.47 14.00
C GLY A 185 17.88 -12.37 14.90
N LYS A 186 18.19 -13.59 14.46
CA LYS A 186 19.09 -14.50 15.17
C LYS A 186 20.49 -13.88 15.35
N ALA A 187 21.02 -13.21 14.32
CA ALA A 187 22.31 -12.53 14.40
C ALA A 187 22.29 -11.41 15.44
N SER A 188 21.17 -10.67 15.54
CA SER A 188 21.01 -9.61 16.54
C SER A 188 21.02 -10.17 17.95
N THR A 189 20.29 -11.27 18.20
CA THR A 189 20.28 -11.95 19.49
C THR A 189 21.68 -12.42 19.89
N GLU A 190 22.43 -13.02 18.97
CA GLU A 190 23.80 -13.48 19.24
C GLU A 190 24.73 -12.30 19.52
N LEU A 191 24.70 -11.24 18.70
CA LEU A 191 25.53 -10.05 18.90
C LEU A 191 25.20 -9.30 20.19
N LYS A 192 23.93 -9.29 20.60
CA LYS A 192 23.50 -8.73 21.89
C LYS A 192 24.17 -9.44 23.07
N THR A 193 24.32 -10.78 23.02
CA THR A 193 25.04 -11.54 24.06
C THR A 193 26.54 -11.29 24.07
N LYS A 194 27.15 -10.97 22.93
CA LYS A 194 28.57 -10.60 22.84
C LYS A 194 28.83 -9.15 23.30
N GLY A 195 27.81 -8.29 23.21
CA GLY A 195 27.87 -6.89 23.61
C GLY A 195 28.61 -6.01 22.61
N GLY A 196 28.36 -4.70 22.65
CA GLY A 196 29.09 -3.72 21.83
C GLY A 196 28.62 -3.52 20.38
N TYR A 197 27.66 -4.32 19.89
CA TYR A 197 27.18 -4.25 18.50
C TYR A 197 25.66 -4.00 18.44
N ILE A 198 25.21 -3.41 17.33
CA ILE A 198 23.78 -3.15 17.07
C ILE A 198 23.41 -3.66 15.68
N LEU A 199 22.41 -4.54 15.60
CA LEU A 199 21.67 -4.73 14.36
C LEU A 199 20.36 -3.96 14.44
N ALA A 200 20.15 -3.08 13.47
CA ALA A 200 18.97 -2.23 13.39
C ALA A 200 18.24 -2.39 12.06
N ALA A 201 17.01 -1.88 12.01
CA ALA A 201 16.14 -1.95 10.85
C ALA A 201 15.30 -0.68 10.69
N MET A 202 15.07 -0.28 9.44
CA MET A 202 14.17 0.83 9.11
C MET A 202 13.31 0.49 7.89
N ASN A 203 12.00 0.64 8.06
CA ASN A 203 11.04 0.57 6.95
C ASN A 203 11.05 1.89 6.17
N VAL A 204 11.68 1.91 4.99
CA VAL A 204 11.82 3.12 4.18
C VAL A 204 10.69 3.34 3.15
N GLU A 205 9.64 2.51 3.19
CA GLU A 205 8.39 2.77 2.49
C GLU A 205 7.58 3.89 3.16
N ARG A 206 7.76 4.06 4.49
CA ARG A 206 7.08 5.10 5.25
C ARG A 206 7.53 6.49 4.78
N GLN A 207 6.58 7.41 4.60
CA GLN A 207 6.86 8.76 4.11
C GLN A 207 7.83 9.53 5.03
N GLU A 208 7.69 9.35 6.34
CA GLU A 208 8.59 9.90 7.36
C GLU A 208 10.06 9.44 7.22
N ASN A 209 10.31 8.36 6.48
CA ASN A 209 11.64 7.81 6.20
C ASN A 209 12.16 8.13 4.79
N ALA A 210 11.39 8.83 3.95
CA ALA A 210 11.82 9.23 2.61
C ALA A 210 13.13 10.05 2.59
N PRO A 211 13.39 10.98 3.55
CA PRO A 211 14.68 11.68 3.62
C PRO A 211 15.86 10.73 3.80
N ILE A 212 15.72 9.67 4.60
CA ILE A 212 16.77 8.68 4.84
C ILE A 212 17.02 7.84 3.59
N ARG A 213 15.95 7.42 2.91
CA ARG A 213 16.04 6.70 1.62
C ARG A 213 16.85 7.48 0.58
N LYS A 214 16.57 8.78 0.46
CA LYS A 214 17.29 9.69 -0.45
C LYS A 214 18.72 9.94 0.00
N MET A 215 18.93 10.21 1.30
CA MET A 215 20.24 10.51 1.87
C MET A 215 21.26 9.39 1.61
N PHE A 216 20.85 8.13 1.73
CA PHE A 216 21.72 6.98 1.48
C PHE A 216 21.57 6.35 0.10
N ASN A 217 20.86 7.00 -0.83
CA ASN A 217 20.62 6.52 -2.19
C ASN A 217 20.14 5.05 -2.25
N ILE A 218 19.15 4.70 -1.42
CA ILE A 218 18.66 3.32 -1.33
C ILE A 218 17.72 3.03 -2.51
N THR A 219 18.23 2.29 -3.50
CA THR A 219 17.55 1.93 -4.75
C THR A 219 17.03 0.49 -4.78
N GLY A 220 17.54 -0.39 -3.90
CA GLY A 220 17.15 -1.80 -3.81
C GLY A 220 16.86 -2.22 -2.36
N PHE A 221 16.26 -3.40 -2.18
CA PHE A 221 15.93 -3.93 -0.86
C PHE A 221 16.21 -5.45 -0.76
N PRO A 222 16.72 -5.93 0.38
CA PRO A 222 17.24 -5.13 1.50
C PRO A 222 18.57 -4.46 1.12
N THR A 223 18.81 -3.26 1.65
CA THR A 223 20.13 -2.62 1.63
C THR A 223 20.65 -2.56 3.05
N LEU A 224 21.85 -3.09 3.27
CA LEU A 224 22.49 -3.09 4.58
C LEU A 224 23.64 -2.08 4.56
N ILE A 225 23.63 -1.13 5.50
CA ILE A 225 24.69 -0.12 5.61
C ILE A 225 25.33 -0.25 6.99
N TYR A 226 26.66 -0.35 6.99
CA TYR A 226 27.47 -0.37 8.20
C TYR A 226 27.81 1.06 8.63
N PHE A 227 27.58 1.34 9.91
CA PHE A 227 27.90 2.58 10.59
C PHE A 227 28.89 2.30 11.71
N GLU A 228 29.90 3.15 11.82
CA GLU A 228 30.88 3.10 12.88
C GLU A 228 31.14 4.52 13.39
N ASN A 229 31.18 4.70 14.71
CA ASN A 229 31.28 6.01 15.33
C ASN A 229 30.20 7.00 14.83
N GLY A 230 28.99 6.49 14.59
CA GLY A 230 27.86 7.30 14.10
C GLY A 230 27.94 7.72 12.63
N LYS A 231 28.98 7.30 11.89
CA LYS A 231 29.20 7.65 10.48
C LYS A 231 28.98 6.46 9.58
N LEU A 232 28.41 6.70 8.40
CA LEU A 232 28.37 5.69 7.33
C LEU A 232 29.80 5.29 6.98
N ARG A 233 30.08 3.99 6.97
CA ARG A 233 31.34 3.42 6.50
C ARG A 233 31.19 2.90 5.08
N PHE A 234 30.35 1.88 4.87
CA PHE A 234 30.10 1.28 3.55
C PHE A 234 28.83 0.42 3.56
N THR A 235 28.36 0.04 2.38
CA THR A 235 27.27 -0.93 2.18
C THR A 235 27.80 -2.35 2.39
N TYR A 236 27.12 -3.15 3.20
CA TYR A 236 27.45 -4.56 3.40
C TYR A 236 27.02 -5.39 2.18
N GLU A 237 27.97 -6.12 1.59
CA GLU A 237 27.75 -6.94 0.38
C GLU A 237 27.92 -8.45 0.62
N GLY A 238 28.18 -8.87 1.86
CA GLY A 238 28.39 -10.27 2.23
C GLY A 238 27.12 -11.13 2.21
N GLU A 239 27.25 -12.37 2.65
CA GLU A 239 26.12 -13.32 2.73
C GLU A 239 25.04 -12.89 3.73
N ASN A 240 23.79 -13.26 3.44
CA ASN A 240 22.63 -12.81 4.22
C ASN A 240 22.24 -13.77 5.38
N ASN A 241 23.10 -14.73 5.74
CA ASN A 241 22.84 -15.68 6.84
C ASN A 241 23.40 -15.17 8.18
N LYS A 242 22.95 -15.78 9.28
CA LYS A 242 23.35 -15.40 10.63
C LYS A 242 24.86 -15.39 10.82
N GLU A 243 25.56 -16.46 10.41
CA GLU A 243 26.98 -16.66 10.62
C GLU A 243 27.82 -15.55 9.95
N ALA A 244 27.50 -15.20 8.71
CA ALA A 244 28.19 -14.16 7.96
C ALA A 244 27.96 -12.76 8.54
N LEU A 245 26.73 -12.47 9.01
CA LEU A 245 26.40 -11.20 9.66
C LEU A 245 27.13 -11.04 10.99
N VAL A 246 27.16 -12.09 11.82
CA VAL A 246 27.88 -12.09 13.10
C VAL A 246 29.38 -11.95 12.86
N SER A 247 29.95 -12.75 11.95
CA SER A 247 31.38 -12.69 11.62
C SER A 247 31.79 -11.31 11.10
N PHE A 248 30.95 -10.69 10.27
CA PHE A 248 31.19 -9.34 9.79
C PHE A 248 31.18 -8.32 10.91
N MET A 249 30.18 -8.35 11.80
CA MET A 249 30.10 -7.37 12.89
C MET A 249 31.27 -7.52 13.87
N LEU A 250 31.76 -8.73 14.09
CA LEU A 250 32.94 -8.96 14.94
C LEU A 250 34.25 -8.50 14.27
N ASN A 251 34.32 -8.47 12.93
CA ASN A 251 35.49 -8.01 12.19
C ASN A 251 35.09 -7.28 10.89
N PRO A 252 34.63 -6.03 10.97
CA PRO A 252 34.10 -5.30 9.80
C PRO A 252 35.19 -4.88 8.81
N ASN A 253 36.47 -4.90 9.22
CA ASN A 253 37.60 -4.60 8.36
C ASN A 253 38.07 -5.80 7.52
N ALA A 254 37.63 -7.02 7.87
CA ALA A 254 37.80 -8.15 6.97
C ALA A 254 36.95 -7.92 5.72
N LYS A 255 37.48 -8.25 4.53
CA LYS A 255 36.64 -8.33 3.33
C LYS A 255 35.44 -9.23 3.68
N PRO A 256 34.19 -8.75 3.57
CA PRO A 256 33.03 -9.61 3.78
C PRO A 256 33.20 -10.86 2.94
N THR A 257 32.88 -12.04 3.48
CA THR A 257 32.87 -13.28 2.70
C THR A 257 32.06 -13.00 1.44
N PRO A 258 32.68 -13.05 0.24
CA PRO A 258 31.95 -12.79 -0.98
C PRO A 258 30.80 -13.78 -1.05
N LYS A 259 29.60 -13.32 -1.42
CA LYS A 259 28.51 -14.25 -1.74
C LYS A 259 29.07 -15.30 -2.69
N PRO A 260 28.78 -16.60 -2.49
CA PRO A 260 29.22 -17.63 -3.40
C PRO A 260 28.80 -17.20 -4.79
N LYS A 261 29.76 -17.12 -5.73
CA LYS A 261 29.42 -16.84 -7.11
C LYS A 261 28.44 -17.92 -7.53
N GLU A 262 27.24 -17.50 -7.91
CA GLU A 262 26.24 -18.48 -8.29
C GLU A 262 26.73 -19.25 -9.50
N PRO A 263 26.48 -20.56 -9.56
CA PRO A 263 26.91 -21.37 -10.68
C PRO A 263 26.33 -20.79 -11.97
N GLU A 264 27.20 -20.63 -12.96
CA GLU A 264 26.80 -20.13 -14.27
C GLU A 264 25.83 -21.13 -14.88
N TRP A 265 24.69 -20.67 -15.39
CA TRP A 265 23.73 -21.59 -15.99
C TRP A 265 24.32 -22.28 -17.23
N SER A 266 25.23 -21.61 -17.93
CA SER A 266 26.02 -22.14 -19.04
C SER A 266 26.98 -23.27 -18.68
N ALA A 267 27.23 -23.51 -17.39
CA ALA A 267 28.04 -24.64 -16.94
C ALA A 267 27.30 -25.98 -17.01
N ASP A 268 25.96 -25.97 -17.13
CA ASP A 268 25.17 -27.19 -17.31
C ASP A 268 25.19 -27.64 -18.77
N THR A 269 26.10 -28.55 -19.10
CA THR A 269 26.24 -29.09 -20.46
C THR A 269 25.09 -30.01 -20.87
N ASN A 270 24.18 -30.37 -19.96
CA ASN A 270 22.99 -31.16 -20.26
C ASN A 270 21.76 -30.29 -20.57
N SER A 271 21.88 -28.97 -20.48
CA SER A 271 20.78 -28.05 -20.78
C SER A 271 20.59 -27.89 -22.29
N GLU A 272 19.34 -27.95 -22.75
CA GLU A 272 18.97 -27.66 -24.13
C GLU A 272 18.80 -26.14 -24.40
N ILE A 273 19.04 -25.30 -23.38
CA ILE A 273 18.99 -23.85 -23.48
C ILE A 273 20.29 -23.34 -24.09
N VAL A 274 20.19 -22.49 -25.11
CA VAL A 274 21.37 -21.80 -25.66
C VAL A 274 21.73 -20.59 -24.79
N HIS A 275 22.96 -20.55 -24.31
CA HIS A 275 23.47 -19.43 -23.53
C HIS A 275 24.09 -18.37 -24.45
N LEU A 276 23.49 -17.18 -24.48
CA LEU A 276 23.92 -16.09 -25.34
C LEU A 276 24.87 -15.13 -24.61
N THR A 277 25.83 -14.62 -25.36
CA THR A 277 26.79 -13.57 -24.96
C THR A 277 26.80 -12.45 -26.00
N SER A 278 27.51 -11.35 -25.75
CA SER A 278 27.68 -10.27 -26.71
C SER A 278 28.14 -10.73 -28.10
N GLN A 279 29.00 -11.74 -28.18
CA GLN A 279 29.50 -12.28 -29.44
C GLN A 279 28.50 -13.23 -30.13
N GLY A 280 27.72 -13.99 -29.34
CA GLY A 280 26.81 -15.01 -29.85
C GLY A 280 25.36 -14.56 -30.05
N PHE A 281 24.96 -13.41 -29.53
CA PHE A 281 23.56 -12.98 -29.50
C PHE A 281 22.93 -12.84 -30.89
N GLU A 282 23.45 -11.94 -31.73
CA GLU A 282 22.88 -11.69 -33.05
C GLU A 282 23.04 -12.90 -34.00
N PRO A 283 24.22 -13.56 -34.08
CA PRO A 283 24.38 -14.73 -34.94
C PRO A 283 23.42 -15.88 -34.60
N ALA A 284 23.16 -16.15 -33.31
CA ALA A 284 22.28 -17.24 -32.90
C ALA A 284 20.80 -16.97 -33.22
N LEU A 285 20.37 -15.71 -33.30
CA LEU A 285 18.98 -15.35 -33.53
C LEU A 285 18.64 -15.14 -35.01
N LYS A 286 19.64 -14.80 -35.84
CA LYS A 286 19.45 -14.38 -37.23
C LYS A 286 18.68 -15.40 -38.07
N ASP A 287 19.06 -16.67 -37.99
CA ASP A 287 18.48 -17.74 -38.81
C ASP A 287 17.32 -18.49 -38.12
N GLU A 288 16.97 -18.08 -36.89
CA GLU A 288 15.88 -18.69 -36.13
C GLU A 288 14.54 -18.00 -36.40
N LYS A 289 13.61 -18.77 -36.97
CA LYS A 289 12.24 -18.28 -37.26
C LYS A 289 11.51 -17.82 -36.00
N SER A 290 11.82 -18.44 -34.86
CA SER A 290 11.17 -18.18 -33.57
C SER A 290 12.17 -18.45 -32.46
N ALA A 291 12.57 -17.41 -31.74
CA ALA A 291 13.49 -17.52 -30.62
C ALA A 291 12.93 -16.77 -29.41
N LEU A 292 13.01 -17.40 -28.25
CA LEU A 292 12.62 -16.82 -26.97
C LEU A 292 13.87 -16.67 -26.12
N VAL A 293 14.18 -15.44 -25.73
CA VAL A 293 15.38 -15.12 -24.96
C VAL A 293 14.98 -14.69 -23.55
N MET A 294 15.40 -15.46 -22.54
CA MET A 294 15.28 -15.08 -21.14
C MET A 294 16.48 -14.24 -20.71
N PHE A 295 16.25 -12.97 -20.43
CA PHE A 295 17.16 -12.10 -19.72
C PHE A 295 17.03 -12.35 -18.22
N TYR A 296 18.10 -12.82 -17.59
CA TYR A 296 18.11 -13.19 -16.18
C TYR A 296 19.26 -12.55 -15.43
N ALA A 297 19.17 -12.58 -14.10
CA ALA A 297 20.29 -12.37 -13.21
C ALA A 297 20.45 -13.64 -12.37
N PRO A 298 21.68 -14.16 -12.17
CA PRO A 298 21.89 -15.42 -11.44
C PRO A 298 21.19 -15.39 -10.08
N TRP A 299 21.44 -14.32 -9.32
CA TRP A 299 20.92 -14.11 -7.96
C TRP A 299 19.41 -13.86 -7.87
N CYS A 300 18.71 -13.73 -8.99
CA CYS A 300 17.28 -13.48 -8.98
C CYS A 300 16.49 -14.76 -8.65
N GLY A 301 15.79 -14.75 -7.51
CA GLY A 301 14.93 -15.86 -7.10
C GLY A 301 13.80 -16.18 -8.09
N HIS A 302 13.30 -15.21 -8.87
CA HIS A 302 12.33 -15.49 -9.94
C HIS A 302 12.97 -16.23 -11.11
N CYS A 303 14.18 -15.86 -11.51
CA CYS A 303 14.95 -16.55 -12.54
C CYS A 303 15.24 -17.99 -12.13
N LYS A 304 15.70 -18.21 -10.90
CA LYS A 304 15.95 -19.57 -10.38
C LYS A 304 14.72 -20.46 -10.36
N ARG A 305 13.52 -19.90 -10.11
CA ARG A 305 12.26 -20.67 -10.19
C ARG A 305 11.82 -20.94 -11.62
N MET A 306 12.12 -20.02 -12.54
CA MET A 306 11.77 -20.18 -13.95
C MET A 306 12.75 -21.06 -14.71
N LYS A 307 14.02 -21.15 -14.26
CA LYS A 307 15.06 -21.96 -14.92
C LYS A 307 14.61 -23.41 -15.19
N PRO A 308 14.12 -24.18 -14.20
CA PRO A 308 13.71 -25.57 -14.45
C PRO A 308 12.53 -25.68 -15.41
N GLU A 309 11.58 -24.73 -15.38
CA GLU A 309 10.46 -24.69 -16.32
C GLU A 309 10.94 -24.38 -17.75
N TYR A 310 11.94 -23.51 -17.88
CA TYR A 310 12.56 -23.16 -19.17
C TYR A 310 13.38 -24.33 -19.75
N GLU A 311 14.13 -25.04 -18.90
CA GLU A 311 14.87 -26.26 -19.27
C GLU A 311 13.92 -27.38 -19.70
N LYS A 312 12.85 -27.58 -18.93
CA LYS A 312 11.79 -28.53 -19.25
C LYS A 312 11.12 -28.19 -20.59
N ALA A 313 10.83 -26.92 -20.84
CA ALA A 313 10.29 -26.47 -22.12
C ALA A 313 11.25 -26.74 -23.29
N ALA A 314 12.55 -26.46 -23.11
CA ALA A 314 13.57 -26.69 -24.14
C ALA A 314 13.68 -28.18 -24.48
N LEU A 315 13.72 -29.04 -23.46
CA LEU A 315 13.72 -30.50 -23.63
C LEU A 315 12.45 -30.99 -24.32
N GLU A 316 11.27 -30.50 -23.91
CA GLU A 316 9.99 -30.87 -24.52
C GLU A 316 9.91 -30.43 -25.99
N MET A 317 10.40 -29.23 -26.32
CA MET A 317 10.49 -28.74 -27.69
C MET A 317 11.37 -29.65 -28.54
N LYS A 318 12.55 -30.05 -28.04
CA LYS A 318 13.44 -30.99 -28.73
C LYS A 318 12.78 -32.35 -28.96
N GLN A 319 12.18 -32.94 -27.92
CA GLN A 319 11.51 -34.24 -28.00
C GLN A 319 10.33 -34.23 -28.97
N LYS A 320 9.52 -33.16 -28.96
CA LYS A 320 8.35 -33.00 -29.82
C LYS A 320 8.67 -32.36 -31.18
N LYS A 321 9.96 -32.11 -31.48
CA LYS A 321 10.45 -31.46 -32.70
C LYS A 321 9.74 -30.15 -33.01
N ILE A 322 9.46 -29.37 -31.97
CA ILE A 322 8.86 -28.03 -32.10
C ILE A 322 9.99 -27.09 -32.55
N PRO A 323 9.86 -26.42 -33.71
CA PRO A 323 10.89 -25.53 -34.21
C PRO A 323 11.04 -24.30 -33.31
N GLY A 324 12.26 -23.75 -33.30
CA GLY A 324 12.60 -22.53 -32.58
C GLY A 324 13.56 -22.75 -31.42
N LEU A 325 14.04 -21.64 -30.88
CA LEU A 325 15.15 -21.58 -29.95
C LEU A 325 14.72 -21.04 -28.59
N LEU A 326 15.01 -21.78 -27.52
CA LEU A 326 15.00 -21.22 -26.16
C LEU A 326 16.43 -20.85 -25.76
N ALA A 327 16.64 -19.57 -25.50
CA ALA A 327 17.94 -19.03 -25.12
C ALA A 327 17.86 -18.27 -23.79
N ALA A 328 18.99 -18.19 -23.09
CA ALA A 328 19.15 -17.43 -21.86
C ALA A 328 20.38 -16.52 -21.93
N LEU A 329 20.26 -15.30 -21.42
CA LEU A 329 21.33 -14.30 -21.36
C LEU A 329 21.43 -13.72 -19.95
N ASP A 330 22.63 -13.78 -19.37
CA ASP A 330 22.94 -13.14 -18.09
C ASP A 330 23.08 -11.63 -18.30
N ALA A 331 22.01 -10.90 -17.99
CA ALA A 331 21.96 -9.46 -18.15
C ALA A 331 22.89 -8.72 -17.18
N THR A 332 23.41 -9.39 -16.14
CA THR A 332 24.42 -8.81 -15.25
C THR A 332 25.82 -8.82 -15.85
N LYS A 333 26.07 -9.68 -16.85
CA LYS A 333 27.31 -9.72 -17.63
C LYS A 333 27.20 -9.00 -18.98
N GLU A 334 25.98 -8.86 -19.50
CA GLU A 334 25.71 -8.27 -20.82
C GLU A 334 24.83 -6.99 -20.75
N PRO A 335 25.26 -5.95 -20.02
CA PRO A 335 24.44 -4.77 -19.74
C PRO A 335 24.03 -4.01 -21.02
N SER A 336 24.90 -3.94 -22.03
CA SER A 336 24.60 -3.25 -23.30
C SER A 336 23.47 -3.91 -24.09
N ILE A 337 23.38 -5.26 -24.05
CA ILE A 337 22.27 -5.98 -24.69
C ILE A 337 20.99 -5.78 -23.87
N ALA A 338 21.08 -5.88 -22.55
CA ALA A 338 19.94 -5.65 -21.66
C ALA A 338 19.35 -4.24 -21.85
N GLU A 339 20.21 -3.22 -21.97
CA GLU A 339 19.81 -1.83 -22.27
C GLU A 339 19.19 -1.68 -23.66
N LYS A 340 19.82 -2.25 -24.70
CA LYS A 340 19.31 -2.25 -26.08
C LYS A 340 17.86 -2.72 -26.17
N TYR A 341 17.51 -3.78 -25.42
CA TYR A 341 16.15 -4.33 -25.38
C TYR A 341 15.29 -3.82 -24.21
N LYS A 342 15.75 -2.79 -23.50
CA LYS A 342 15.00 -2.13 -22.40
C LYS A 342 14.57 -3.11 -21.30
N VAL A 343 15.46 -4.00 -20.89
CA VAL A 343 15.21 -4.94 -19.78
C VAL A 343 15.20 -4.18 -18.46
N LYS A 344 14.04 -4.12 -17.80
CA LYS A 344 13.84 -3.35 -16.54
C LYS A 344 13.82 -4.22 -15.28
N GLY A 345 13.82 -5.55 -15.41
CA GLY A 345 13.72 -6.48 -14.31
C GLY A 345 14.00 -7.92 -14.75
N TYR A 346 13.96 -8.86 -13.81
CA TYR A 346 14.33 -10.25 -14.07
C TYR A 346 13.32 -11.25 -13.49
N PRO A 347 13.02 -12.36 -14.20
CA PRO A 347 13.34 -12.59 -15.60
C PRO A 347 12.49 -11.69 -16.52
N THR A 348 13.08 -11.23 -17.62
CA THR A 348 12.36 -10.63 -18.75
C THR A 348 12.54 -11.56 -19.93
N VAL A 349 11.46 -11.93 -20.60
CA VAL A 349 11.49 -12.90 -21.70
C VAL A 349 11.05 -12.20 -22.98
N LYS A 350 11.88 -12.22 -24.02
CA LYS A 350 11.61 -11.50 -25.27
C LYS A 350 11.57 -12.45 -26.44
N PHE A 351 10.58 -12.27 -27.29
CA PHE A 351 10.40 -13.05 -28.50
C PHE A 351 11.05 -12.35 -29.70
N PHE A 352 11.77 -13.14 -30.48
CA PHE A 352 12.47 -12.75 -31.70
C PHE A 352 12.02 -13.65 -32.83
N SER A 353 11.92 -13.08 -34.03
CA SER A 353 11.66 -13.83 -35.25
C SER A 353 12.62 -13.36 -36.34
N ASN A 354 13.43 -14.28 -36.86
CA ASN A 354 14.50 -14.03 -37.84
C ASN A 354 15.44 -12.92 -37.35
N GLY A 355 15.92 -13.02 -36.11
CA GLY A 355 16.78 -12.02 -35.46
C GLY A 355 16.08 -10.73 -35.01
N VAL A 356 14.84 -10.48 -35.43
CA VAL A 356 14.14 -9.23 -35.12
C VAL A 356 13.30 -9.38 -33.86
N PHE A 357 13.56 -8.53 -32.86
CA PHE A 357 12.71 -8.42 -31.67
C PHE A 357 11.27 -8.07 -32.05
N LYS A 358 10.30 -8.79 -31.48
CA LYS A 358 8.86 -8.57 -31.70
C LYS A 358 8.22 -7.97 -30.45
N PHE A 359 8.12 -8.75 -29.38
CA PHE A 359 7.44 -8.34 -28.15
C PHE A 359 7.98 -9.09 -26.93
N GLU A 360 7.60 -8.61 -25.75
CA GLU A 360 7.89 -9.26 -24.47
C GLU A 360 6.82 -10.31 -24.15
N VAL A 361 7.23 -11.45 -23.60
CA VAL A 361 6.35 -12.59 -23.32
C VAL A 361 6.28 -12.82 -21.82
N ASN A 362 5.06 -12.99 -21.30
CA ASN A 362 4.77 -13.16 -19.87
C ASN A 362 4.32 -14.58 -19.51
N VAL A 363 4.93 -15.61 -20.12
CA VAL A 363 4.68 -17.02 -19.78
C VAL A 363 5.85 -17.59 -18.99
N ARG A 364 5.57 -18.37 -17.93
CA ARG A 364 6.61 -18.87 -17.01
C ARG A 364 6.64 -20.38 -16.81
N GLU A 365 5.53 -21.06 -17.09
CA GLU A 365 5.39 -22.51 -16.98
C GLU A 365 5.81 -23.19 -18.28
N ALA A 366 6.42 -24.38 -18.18
CA ALA A 366 6.97 -25.10 -19.33
C ALA A 366 5.92 -25.35 -20.41
N SER A 367 4.72 -25.81 -20.02
CA SER A 367 3.62 -26.09 -20.95
C SER A 367 3.18 -24.83 -21.71
N LYS A 368 3.09 -23.69 -21.03
CA LYS A 368 2.74 -22.38 -21.61
C LYS A 368 3.83 -21.87 -22.55
N ILE A 369 5.10 -22.09 -22.22
CA ILE A 369 6.24 -21.75 -23.09
C ILE A 369 6.18 -22.60 -24.37
N VAL A 370 5.96 -23.91 -24.23
CA VAL A 370 5.85 -24.85 -25.36
C VAL A 370 4.65 -24.52 -26.23
N GLU A 371 3.49 -24.24 -25.63
CA GLU A 371 2.27 -23.80 -26.34
C GLU A 371 2.54 -22.50 -27.13
N PHE A 372 3.16 -21.51 -26.48
CA PHE A 372 3.56 -20.27 -27.15
C PHE A 372 4.53 -20.53 -28.32
N MET A 373 5.55 -21.36 -28.14
CA MET A 373 6.54 -21.63 -29.20
C MET A 373 5.98 -22.41 -30.40
N ARG A 374 4.88 -23.17 -30.23
CA ARG A 374 4.19 -23.83 -31.35
C ARG A 374 3.51 -22.84 -32.29
N ASP A 375 2.95 -21.76 -31.73
CA ASP A 375 2.21 -20.75 -32.47
C ASP A 375 2.47 -19.36 -31.83
N PRO A 376 3.66 -18.76 -32.06
CA PRO A 376 4.03 -17.51 -31.41
C PRO A 376 3.14 -16.38 -31.89
N LYS A 377 2.17 -16.03 -31.06
CA LYS A 377 1.27 -14.90 -31.28
C LYS A 377 1.61 -13.79 -30.30
N GLU A 378 1.65 -12.57 -30.81
CA GLU A 378 1.67 -11.41 -29.94
C GLU A 378 0.45 -11.50 -29.02
N PRO A 379 0.64 -11.45 -27.69
CA PRO A 379 -0.50 -11.35 -26.80
C PRO A 379 -1.36 -10.17 -27.25
N PRO A 380 -2.70 -10.27 -27.16
CA PRO A 380 -3.55 -9.17 -27.57
C PRO A 380 -3.03 -7.89 -26.88
N PRO A 381 -3.00 -6.75 -27.59
CA PRO A 381 -2.60 -5.51 -26.97
C PRO A 381 -3.40 -5.34 -25.68
N PRO A 382 -2.80 -4.75 -24.62
CA PRO A 382 -3.57 -4.44 -23.44
C PRO A 382 -4.84 -3.70 -23.88
N PRO A 383 -6.00 -3.97 -23.26
CA PRO A 383 -7.22 -3.27 -23.62
C PRO A 383 -6.92 -1.77 -23.64
N PRO A 384 -7.48 -1.01 -24.60
CA PRO A 384 -7.28 0.43 -24.63
C PRO A 384 -7.57 0.99 -23.24
N PRO A 385 -6.81 2.01 -22.77
CA PRO A 385 -7.08 2.64 -21.49
C PRO A 385 -8.58 2.93 -21.38
N GLU A 386 -9.19 2.53 -20.27
CA GLU A 386 -10.58 2.91 -20.01
C GLU A 386 -10.71 4.43 -20.19
N LYS A 387 -11.74 4.87 -20.93
CA LYS A 387 -12.01 6.29 -21.09
C LYS A 387 -12.06 6.96 -19.73
N SER A 388 -11.54 8.18 -19.64
CA SER A 388 -11.68 8.91 -18.40
C SER A 388 -13.16 9.15 -18.12
N TRP A 389 -13.57 9.25 -16.85
CA TRP A 389 -14.98 9.46 -16.51
C TRP A 389 -15.54 10.74 -17.15
N GLU A 390 -14.71 11.75 -17.36
CA GLU A 390 -15.05 12.99 -18.06
C GLU A 390 -15.39 12.79 -19.55
N GLU A 391 -14.86 11.74 -20.18
CA GLU A 391 -15.07 11.42 -21.59
C GLU A 391 -16.25 10.46 -21.84
N GLU A 392 -16.96 10.07 -20.79
CA GLU A 392 -18.12 9.18 -20.91
C GLU A 392 -19.41 9.96 -21.20
N GLU A 393 -20.13 9.53 -22.25
CA GLU A 393 -21.28 10.27 -22.80
C GLU A 393 -22.47 10.39 -21.83
N ASP A 394 -22.58 9.47 -20.87
CA ASP A 394 -23.60 9.46 -19.82
C ASP A 394 -23.27 10.36 -18.63
N SER A 395 -22.05 10.90 -18.57
CA SER A 395 -21.52 11.67 -17.43
C SER A 395 -21.63 13.18 -17.59
N LYS A 396 -22.47 13.65 -18.52
CA LYS A 396 -22.67 15.09 -18.85
C LYS A 396 -23.08 15.96 -17.65
N GLU A 397 -23.85 15.40 -16.73
CA GLU A 397 -24.38 16.13 -15.57
C GLU A 397 -23.43 16.11 -14.35
N VAL A 398 -22.32 15.39 -14.45
CA VAL A 398 -21.25 15.40 -13.46
C VAL A 398 -20.21 16.44 -13.86
N LEU A 399 -19.93 17.38 -12.97
CA LEU A 399 -18.92 18.42 -13.21
C LEU A 399 -17.53 17.90 -12.86
N PHE A 400 -16.63 17.86 -13.83
CA PHE A 400 -15.22 17.56 -13.63
C PHE A 400 -14.48 18.88 -13.42
N LEU A 401 -14.00 19.10 -12.19
CA LEU A 401 -13.41 20.38 -11.77
C LEU A 401 -11.92 20.22 -11.43
N ASP A 402 -11.18 21.31 -11.57
CA ASP A 402 -9.74 21.43 -11.31
C ASP A 402 -9.45 22.52 -10.28
N ASP A 403 -8.17 22.78 -9.98
CA ASP A 403 -7.76 23.79 -9.00
C ASP A 403 -8.29 25.21 -9.32
N ASP A 404 -8.45 25.56 -10.60
CA ASP A 404 -8.85 26.90 -11.05
C ASP A 404 -10.35 27.12 -10.90
N ASN A 405 -11.15 26.11 -11.24
CA ASN A 405 -12.61 26.24 -11.31
C ASN A 405 -13.35 25.63 -10.09
N PHE A 406 -12.69 24.84 -9.24
CA PHE A 406 -13.31 24.20 -8.07
C PHE A 406 -13.94 25.23 -7.12
N SER A 407 -13.15 26.20 -6.67
CA SER A 407 -13.62 27.17 -5.66
C SER A 407 -14.66 28.12 -6.22
N SER A 408 -14.50 28.57 -7.46
CA SER A 408 -15.44 29.51 -8.09
C SER A 408 -16.80 28.85 -8.34
N THR A 409 -16.81 27.58 -8.76
CA THR A 409 -18.03 26.80 -9.00
C THR A 409 -18.77 26.48 -7.72
N LEU A 410 -18.08 25.96 -6.68
CA LEU A 410 -18.73 25.60 -5.42
C LEU A 410 -19.31 26.81 -4.66
N LYS A 411 -18.76 28.02 -4.85
CA LYS A 411 -19.33 29.27 -4.29
C LYS A 411 -20.71 29.62 -4.85
N ARG A 412 -21.05 29.16 -6.06
CA ARG A 412 -22.32 29.45 -6.74
C ARG A 412 -23.40 28.39 -6.51
N LYS A 413 -23.04 27.24 -5.94
CA LYS A 413 -23.95 26.11 -5.74
C LYS A 413 -24.42 26.05 -4.28
N LYS A 414 -25.74 26.03 -4.07
CA LYS A 414 -26.33 25.91 -2.72
C LYS A 414 -26.01 24.55 -2.12
N HIS A 415 -26.03 23.50 -2.94
CA HIS A 415 -25.76 22.12 -2.57
C HIS A 415 -24.83 21.50 -3.60
N ALA A 416 -23.65 21.06 -3.19
CA ALA A 416 -22.73 20.35 -4.07
C ALA A 416 -22.23 19.08 -3.39
N LEU A 417 -22.38 17.93 -4.04
CA LEU A 417 -21.78 16.68 -3.62
C LEU A 417 -20.51 16.45 -4.44
N VAL A 418 -19.37 16.34 -3.78
CA VAL A 418 -18.05 16.23 -4.42
C VAL A 418 -17.47 14.86 -4.12
N MET A 419 -17.26 14.05 -5.15
CA MET A 419 -16.63 12.74 -5.09
C MET A 419 -15.16 12.85 -5.50
N PHE A 420 -14.27 12.66 -4.52
CA PHE A 420 -12.84 12.52 -4.74
C PHE A 420 -12.52 11.05 -5.00
N TYR A 421 -11.92 10.75 -6.16
CA TYR A 421 -11.76 9.39 -6.65
C TYR A 421 -10.38 9.12 -7.26
N ALA A 422 -10.10 7.85 -7.53
CA ALA A 422 -9.00 7.42 -8.39
C ALA A 422 -9.54 6.42 -9.42
N PRO A 423 -9.15 6.49 -10.72
CA PRO A 423 -9.72 5.64 -11.78
C PRO A 423 -9.57 4.13 -11.54
N TRP A 424 -8.47 3.72 -10.91
CA TRP A 424 -8.18 2.32 -10.59
C TRP A 424 -8.92 1.79 -9.35
N CYS A 425 -9.65 2.64 -8.60
CA CYS A 425 -10.32 2.22 -7.37
C CYS A 425 -11.63 1.47 -7.67
N GLY A 426 -11.71 0.19 -7.31
CA GLY A 426 -12.91 -0.62 -7.50
C GLY A 426 -14.17 -0.02 -6.87
N HIS A 427 -14.08 0.59 -5.69
CA HIS A 427 -15.22 1.27 -5.05
C HIS A 427 -15.68 2.50 -5.82
N CYS A 428 -14.75 3.26 -6.41
CA CYS A 428 -15.08 4.38 -7.28
C CYS A 428 -15.80 3.89 -8.54
N LYS A 429 -15.33 2.78 -9.14
CA LYS A 429 -15.98 2.16 -10.32
C LYS A 429 -17.43 1.77 -10.04
N HIS A 430 -17.74 1.25 -8.86
CA HIS A 430 -19.12 0.93 -8.47
C HIS A 430 -19.96 2.16 -8.10
N THR A 431 -19.35 3.17 -7.48
CA THR A 431 -20.07 4.38 -7.03
C THR A 431 -20.37 5.33 -8.18
N LYS A 432 -19.49 5.38 -9.19
CA LYS A 432 -19.57 6.25 -10.37
C LYS A 432 -20.92 6.20 -11.11
N PRO A 433 -21.45 5.02 -11.52
CA PRO A 433 -22.74 4.98 -12.22
C PRO A 433 -23.89 5.48 -11.34
N GLU A 434 -23.88 5.15 -10.04
CA GLU A 434 -24.88 5.61 -9.08
C GLU A 434 -24.82 7.13 -8.83
N PHE A 435 -23.62 7.69 -8.79
CA PHE A 435 -23.38 9.13 -8.64
C PHE A 435 -23.79 9.89 -9.90
N THR A 436 -23.50 9.35 -11.07
CA THR A 436 -23.89 9.89 -12.37
C THR A 436 -25.41 9.87 -12.53
N ALA A 437 -26.06 8.75 -12.22
CA ALA A 437 -27.52 8.65 -12.24
C ALA A 437 -28.20 9.64 -11.29
N ALA A 438 -27.62 9.89 -10.11
CA ALA A 438 -28.13 10.91 -9.18
C ALA A 438 -27.95 12.34 -9.72
N ALA A 439 -26.83 12.61 -10.41
CA ALA A 439 -26.59 13.89 -11.07
C ALA A 439 -27.64 14.16 -12.16
N THR A 440 -27.88 13.18 -13.03
CA THR A 440 -28.91 13.26 -14.07
C THR A 440 -30.31 13.45 -13.48
N ALA A 441 -30.65 12.72 -12.41
CA ALA A 441 -31.96 12.84 -11.77
C ALA A 441 -32.23 14.22 -11.13
N LEU A 442 -31.18 14.99 -10.82
CA LEU A 442 -31.27 16.30 -10.16
C LEU A 442 -30.79 17.46 -11.05
N GLN A 443 -30.61 17.23 -12.36
CA GLN A 443 -30.05 18.20 -13.31
C GLN A 443 -30.87 19.49 -13.42
N ASP A 444 -32.21 19.41 -13.25
CA ASP A 444 -33.12 20.55 -13.40
C ASP A 444 -33.05 21.54 -12.23
N ASP A 445 -32.41 21.19 -11.10
CA ASP A 445 -32.17 22.13 -10.00
C ASP A 445 -30.81 22.83 -10.15
N PRO A 446 -30.76 24.09 -10.63
CA PRO A 446 -29.50 24.79 -10.87
C PRO A 446 -28.71 25.05 -9.58
N ARG A 447 -29.34 24.90 -8.41
CA ARG A 447 -28.72 25.06 -7.09
C ARG A 447 -27.90 23.84 -6.67
N ILE A 448 -28.14 22.69 -7.29
CA ILE A 448 -27.49 21.41 -7.04
C ILE A 448 -26.31 21.22 -8.01
N ALA A 449 -25.27 20.51 -7.56
CA ALA A 449 -24.18 20.03 -8.39
C ALA A 449 -23.62 18.71 -7.87
N PHE A 450 -23.29 17.82 -8.80
CA PHE A 450 -22.49 16.64 -8.55
C PHE A 450 -21.14 16.87 -9.20
N VAL A 451 -20.06 16.73 -8.43
CA VAL A 451 -18.70 17.08 -8.84
C VAL A 451 -17.80 15.87 -8.66
N ALA A 452 -16.97 15.58 -9.66
CA ALA A 452 -15.96 14.53 -9.61
C ALA A 452 -14.55 15.14 -9.65
N ILE A 453 -13.67 14.71 -8.73
CA ILE A 453 -12.28 15.14 -8.63
C ILE A 453 -11.37 13.93 -8.75
N ASP A 454 -10.60 13.86 -9.85
CA ASP A 454 -9.58 12.83 -10.05
C ASP A 454 -8.32 13.17 -9.24
N CYS A 455 -8.14 12.49 -8.11
CA CYS A 455 -6.99 12.71 -7.24
C CYS A 455 -5.67 12.18 -7.79
N THR A 456 -5.70 11.43 -8.90
CA THR A 456 -4.48 11.06 -9.63
C THR A 456 -3.94 12.21 -10.49
N LYS A 457 -4.80 13.16 -10.85
CA LYS A 457 -4.45 14.41 -11.54
C LYS A 457 -4.30 15.59 -10.57
N LEU A 458 -5.12 15.65 -9.52
CA LEU A 458 -5.25 16.80 -8.62
C LEU A 458 -4.86 16.48 -7.17
N ALA A 459 -3.65 15.93 -6.98
CA ALA A 459 -3.19 15.46 -5.68
C ALA A 459 -3.18 16.55 -4.59
N ALA A 460 -2.81 17.79 -4.93
CA ALA A 460 -2.78 18.92 -4.00
C ALA A 460 -4.18 19.32 -3.52
N LEU A 461 -5.16 19.38 -4.43
CA LEU A 461 -6.56 19.64 -4.11
C LEU A 461 -7.12 18.57 -3.17
N CYS A 462 -6.87 17.30 -3.46
CA CYS A 462 -7.32 16.19 -2.63
C CYS A 462 -6.67 16.22 -1.24
N ALA A 463 -5.37 16.52 -1.17
CA ALA A 463 -4.66 16.69 0.11
C ALA A 463 -5.24 17.85 0.94
N LYS A 464 -5.56 19.00 0.31
CA LYS A 464 -6.19 20.17 0.96
C LYS A 464 -7.51 19.81 1.66
N TYR A 465 -8.27 18.87 1.10
CA TYR A 465 -9.52 18.39 1.69
C TYR A 465 -9.35 17.17 2.60
N ASN A 466 -8.12 16.76 2.94
CA ASN A 466 -7.79 15.58 3.71
C ASN A 466 -8.38 14.28 3.12
N VAL A 467 -8.40 14.16 1.80
CA VAL A 467 -8.78 12.91 1.12
C VAL A 467 -7.66 11.90 1.32
N ARG A 468 -7.96 10.81 2.04
CA ARG A 468 -6.96 9.78 2.37
C ARG A 468 -7.36 8.38 1.90
N GLY A 469 -8.50 8.25 1.22
CA GLY A 469 -9.01 7.01 0.63
C GLY A 469 -10.08 7.31 -0.42
N TYR A 470 -10.45 6.31 -1.21
CA TYR A 470 -11.37 6.49 -2.33
C TYR A 470 -12.56 5.51 -2.28
N PRO A 471 -13.77 5.95 -2.69
CA PRO A 471 -14.13 7.34 -2.86
C PRO A 471 -14.28 8.06 -1.52
N THR A 472 -13.79 9.29 -1.44
CA THR A 472 -14.18 10.23 -0.36
C THR A 472 -15.22 11.16 -0.92
N ILE A 473 -16.37 11.26 -0.27
CA ILE A 473 -17.48 12.11 -0.73
C ILE A 473 -17.70 13.20 0.32
N LEU A 474 -17.67 14.45 -0.13
CA LEU A 474 -17.90 15.63 0.71
C LEU A 474 -19.07 16.43 0.17
N TYR A 475 -19.92 16.90 1.07
CA TYR A 475 -20.98 17.84 0.76
C TYR A 475 -20.54 19.27 1.05
N PHE A 476 -20.88 20.18 0.15
CA PHE A 476 -20.62 21.61 0.27
C PHE A 476 -21.90 22.43 0.09
N SER A 477 -21.98 23.56 0.81
CA SER A 477 -22.99 24.58 0.56
C SER A 477 -22.34 25.96 0.46
N TYR A 478 -22.44 26.57 -0.72
CA TYR A 478 -21.78 27.82 -1.12
C TYR A 478 -20.27 27.87 -0.82
N LEU A 479 -19.61 26.70 -0.77
CA LEU A 479 -18.24 26.51 -0.26
C LEU A 479 -18.01 26.96 1.20
N LYS A 480 -19.02 27.52 1.88
CA LYS A 480 -18.96 27.98 3.27
C LYS A 480 -19.13 26.82 4.24
N THR A 481 -20.05 25.92 3.94
CA THR A 481 -20.28 24.69 4.70
C THR A 481 -19.60 23.53 4.01
N LYS A 482 -18.94 22.67 4.79
CA LYS A 482 -18.35 21.41 4.34
C LYS A 482 -18.72 20.32 5.33
N LEU A 483 -19.35 19.24 4.86
CA LEU A 483 -19.71 18.07 5.65
C LEU A 483 -19.18 16.80 4.98
N ASP A 484 -18.82 15.80 5.78
CA ASP A 484 -18.49 14.47 5.25
C ASP A 484 -19.78 13.74 4.88
N TYR A 485 -19.83 13.19 3.66
CA TYR A 485 -20.93 12.31 3.26
C TYR A 485 -20.66 10.89 3.75
N ASN A 486 -21.49 10.42 4.69
CA ASN A 486 -21.41 9.08 5.28
C ASN A 486 -22.60 8.18 4.88
N GLY A 487 -23.42 8.63 3.93
CA GLY A 487 -24.61 7.92 3.46
C GLY A 487 -24.30 6.72 2.55
N GLY A 488 -25.38 6.09 2.06
CA GLY A 488 -25.29 5.00 1.08
C GLY A 488 -24.69 5.45 -0.24
N ARG A 489 -24.20 4.52 -1.07
CA ARG A 489 -23.55 4.85 -2.35
C ARG A 489 -24.42 4.49 -3.56
N THR A 490 -25.74 4.46 -3.38
CA THR A 490 -26.71 4.30 -4.47
C THR A 490 -27.27 5.65 -4.89
N SER A 491 -27.76 5.74 -6.12
CA SER A 491 -28.46 6.90 -6.68
C SER A 491 -29.57 7.39 -5.75
N LYS A 492 -30.39 6.46 -5.23
CA LYS A 492 -31.45 6.78 -4.24
C LYS A 492 -30.89 7.42 -2.97
N ASP A 493 -29.76 6.94 -2.45
CA ASP A 493 -29.13 7.49 -1.24
C ASP A 493 -28.57 8.90 -1.49
N PHE A 494 -27.99 9.16 -2.67
CA PHE A 494 -27.50 10.47 -3.06
C PHE A 494 -28.64 11.48 -3.28
N ILE A 495 -29.69 11.08 -4.00
CA ILE A 495 -30.86 11.93 -4.27
C ILE A 495 -31.54 12.31 -2.95
N ALA A 496 -31.78 11.34 -2.06
CA ALA A 496 -32.40 11.61 -0.76
C ALA A 496 -31.57 12.60 0.08
N TYR A 497 -30.24 12.44 0.09
CA TYR A 497 -29.36 13.35 0.81
C TYR A 497 -29.33 14.75 0.21
N MET A 498 -29.32 14.88 -1.12
CA MET A 498 -29.25 16.18 -1.78
C MET A 498 -30.58 16.95 -1.73
N ASN A 499 -31.71 16.25 -1.65
CA ASN A 499 -33.02 16.86 -1.41
C ASN A 499 -33.18 17.34 0.03
N ASN A 500 -32.62 16.60 1.01
CA ASN A 500 -32.69 16.93 2.43
C ASN A 500 -31.29 16.90 3.06
N PRO A 501 -30.38 17.82 2.70
CA PRO A 501 -29.04 17.83 3.25
C PRO A 501 -29.09 18.29 4.72
N PRO A 502 -28.22 17.73 5.59
CA PRO A 502 -28.15 18.18 6.98
C PRO A 502 -27.90 19.68 7.05
N THR A 503 -28.68 20.39 7.88
CA THR A 503 -28.40 21.81 8.11
C THR A 503 -27.23 21.95 9.09
N SER A 504 -26.55 23.09 9.08
CA SER A 504 -25.51 23.36 10.09
C SER A 504 -26.08 23.39 11.52
N ALA A 505 -27.40 23.49 11.69
CA ALA A 505 -28.09 23.50 12.98
C ALA A 505 -28.36 22.09 13.54
N ASP A 506 -28.47 21.06 12.69
CA ASP A 506 -28.81 19.67 13.09
C ASP A 506 -27.65 18.89 13.74
N ARG A 507 -26.69 19.58 14.36
CA ARG A 507 -25.67 18.96 15.24
C ARG A 507 -25.58 19.60 16.63
N THR A 508 -26.61 20.32 17.03
CA THR A 508 -26.92 20.45 18.46
C THR A 508 -27.94 19.36 18.75
N GLU A 509 -27.60 18.39 19.59
CA GLU A 509 -28.45 17.26 20.00
C GLU A 509 -28.54 16.08 19.01
N LEU A 510 -27.53 15.21 19.05
CA LEU A 510 -27.67 13.76 19.18
C LEU A 510 -26.38 13.19 19.78
#